data_AF-A0A957VAB2-F1
#
_entry.id   AF-A0A957VAB2-F1
#
_cell.length_a   1.000
_cell.length_b   1.000
_cell.length_c   1.000
_cell.angle_alpha   90.00
_cell.angle_beta   90.00
_cell.angle_gamma   90.00
#
_symmetry.space_group_name_H-M   'P 1'
#
loop_
_entity.id
_entity.type
_entity.pdbx_description
1 polymer ?
#
loop_
_entity_poly.entity_id
_entity_poly.type
_entity_poly.pdbx_seq_one_letter_code
_entity_poly.pdbx_strand_id
1 'polypeptide(L)'
;MAWSPIHYHWRWQLKSKPAQLWPYVADTRRFNQAAALPAIDYSEIPLPLGGSQRIGRTSRWGIAVEFEDIPFDWVKEQSFSNVRLFKVGPLAKTVAKLTLRPNAEGTLLQYDIEVTPANLLGVVGIPYQFGWVMRRSFGQAFAQIDAYLQNQAAKPFNLIAKPLIRPENVRLNNLVKQLSQQGYAPQWVQHLVDLLSSEADLNLIRLRPYVLADIWQAPRQTILEMFLSAAKLSLLNMRWDVMCPLCRGAKTTALSLDEVRKGVHCPTCNIDFEADFTKNVELTFTPHPQIRTVDDFEYCIGGPMITPHILAHQTLPPGEIRSVQLQTKARGFRFRTQQPGVEAWFSLPDPTPPR
;
A
#
# COMPACT_ATOMS: atom_id res chain seq x y z
N MET A 1 -8.02 -29.77 21.37
CA MET A 1 -7.51 -28.88 22.43
C MET A 1 -7.37 -27.49 21.84
N ALA A 2 -7.95 -26.47 22.46
CA ALA A 2 -7.70 -25.08 22.07
C ALA A 2 -6.44 -24.59 22.81
N TRP A 3 -5.46 -24.07 22.06
CA TRP A 3 -4.24 -23.50 22.65
C TRP A 3 -4.51 -22.07 23.13
N SER A 4 -3.90 -21.68 24.25
CA SER A 4 -4.01 -20.31 24.75
C SER A 4 -3.29 -19.31 23.84
N PRO A 5 -3.82 -18.09 23.67
CA PRO A 5 -3.13 -17.04 22.92
C PRO A 5 -1.84 -16.60 23.62
N ILE A 6 -0.84 -16.26 22.80
CA ILE A 6 0.43 -15.68 23.24
C ILE A 6 0.40 -14.19 22.90
N HIS A 7 0.73 -13.35 23.88
CA HIS A 7 0.68 -11.89 23.75
C HIS A 7 2.08 -11.28 23.70
N TYR A 8 2.26 -10.32 22.78
CA TYR A 8 3.46 -9.53 22.64
C TYR A 8 3.12 -8.04 22.73
N HIS A 9 3.87 -7.31 23.54
CA HIS A 9 3.76 -5.86 23.68
C HIS A 9 5.11 -5.24 23.33
N TRP A 10 5.20 -4.65 22.14
CA TRP A 10 6.42 -4.00 21.67
C TRP A 10 6.27 -2.49 21.72
N ARG A 11 7.34 -1.81 22.10
CA ARG A 11 7.38 -0.35 22.21
C ARG A 11 8.68 0.17 21.65
N TRP A 12 8.58 1.23 20.86
CA TRP A 12 9.73 1.97 20.33
C TRP A 12 9.47 3.47 20.50
N GLN A 13 10.47 4.17 21.04
CA GLN A 13 10.47 5.63 21.08
C GLN A 13 11.06 6.15 19.77
N LEU A 14 10.31 6.98 19.05
CA LEU A 14 10.70 7.61 17.79
C LEU A 14 10.70 9.12 17.95
N LYS A 15 11.60 9.82 17.27
CA LYS A 15 11.74 11.29 17.36
C LYS A 15 10.71 12.04 16.53
N SER A 16 10.21 11.41 15.47
CA SER A 16 9.27 12.02 14.53
C SER A 16 7.84 12.03 15.08
N LYS A 17 7.02 12.99 14.63
CA LYS A 17 5.61 13.13 15.05
C LYS A 17 4.70 12.08 14.38
N PRO A 18 3.54 11.74 14.95
CA PRO A 18 2.63 10.74 14.37
C PRO A 18 2.23 11.05 12.92
N ALA A 19 1.96 12.32 12.62
CA ALA A 19 1.61 12.79 11.28
C ALA A 19 2.71 12.54 10.23
N GLN A 20 3.98 12.65 10.64
CA GLN A 20 5.13 12.41 9.76
C GLN A 20 5.39 10.91 9.58
N LEU A 21 5.16 10.12 10.62
CA LEU A 21 5.35 8.66 10.61
C LEU A 21 4.26 7.95 9.81
N TRP A 22 3.00 8.40 9.93
CA TRP A 22 1.82 7.71 9.42
C TRP A 22 1.92 7.25 7.96
N PRO A 23 2.37 8.08 6.99
CA PRO A 23 2.46 7.67 5.59
C PRO A 23 3.35 6.46 5.35
N TYR A 24 4.29 6.18 6.27
CA TYR A 24 5.25 5.08 6.17
C TYR A 24 4.84 3.90 7.06
N VAL A 25 4.56 4.14 8.34
CA VAL A 25 4.22 3.05 9.28
C VAL A 25 2.87 2.40 8.98
N ALA A 26 1.95 3.13 8.35
CA ALA A 26 0.66 2.60 7.90
C ALA A 26 0.69 2.12 6.43
N ASP A 27 1.80 2.26 5.72
CA ASP A 27 2.04 1.59 4.43
C ASP A 27 2.44 0.15 4.68
N THR A 28 1.44 -0.66 5.04
CA THR A 28 1.62 -2.07 5.35
C THR A 28 2.20 -2.87 4.18
N ARG A 29 2.10 -2.39 2.92
CA ARG A 29 2.75 -3.10 1.80
C ARG A 29 4.26 -2.94 1.84
N ARG A 30 4.74 -1.69 1.83
CA ARG A 30 6.18 -1.38 1.85
C ARG A 30 6.82 -1.80 3.18
N PHE A 31 6.11 -1.60 4.29
CA PHE A 31 6.57 -2.03 5.61
C PHE A 31 6.76 -3.55 5.68
N ASN A 32 5.77 -4.34 5.24
CA ASN A 32 5.88 -5.80 5.27
C ASN A 32 7.02 -6.31 4.37
N GLN A 33 7.21 -5.70 3.19
CA GLN A 33 8.34 -6.02 2.32
C GLN A 33 9.68 -5.70 3.00
N ALA A 34 9.83 -4.50 3.57
CA ALA A 34 11.04 -4.08 4.27
C ALA A 34 11.34 -4.93 5.51
N ALA A 35 10.30 -5.42 6.19
CA ALA A 35 10.40 -6.34 7.32
C ALA A 35 10.61 -7.81 6.90
N ALA A 36 10.84 -8.09 5.61
CA ALA A 36 11.04 -9.42 5.06
C ALA A 36 9.90 -10.41 5.37
N LEU A 37 8.67 -9.90 5.43
CA LEU A 37 7.48 -10.75 5.46
C LEU A 37 7.19 -11.31 4.06
N PRO A 38 6.61 -12.51 3.95
CA PRO A 38 6.36 -13.12 2.65
C PRO A 38 5.31 -12.32 1.87
N ALA A 39 5.43 -12.36 0.54
CA ALA A 39 4.36 -11.97 -0.37
C ALA A 39 3.15 -12.90 -0.19
N ILE A 40 1.96 -12.37 -0.46
CA ILE A 40 0.69 -13.05 -0.26
C ILE A 40 -0.09 -12.97 -1.57
N ASP A 41 -0.57 -14.13 -2.02
CA ASP A 41 -1.54 -14.24 -3.09
C ASP A 41 -2.94 -14.01 -2.50
N TYR A 42 -3.66 -12.98 -2.97
CA TYR A 42 -4.97 -12.62 -2.46
C TYR A 42 -6.08 -12.97 -3.45
N SER A 43 -7.16 -13.51 -2.90
CA SER A 43 -8.44 -13.64 -3.58
C SER A 43 -9.52 -12.88 -2.82
N GLU A 44 -10.36 -12.14 -3.54
CA GLU A 44 -11.46 -11.37 -2.99
C GLU A 44 -12.78 -11.97 -3.46
N ILE A 45 -13.61 -12.43 -2.51
CA ILE A 45 -14.91 -13.06 -2.79
C ILE A 45 -16.00 -12.08 -2.34
N PRO A 46 -16.76 -11.48 -3.27
CA PRO A 46 -17.86 -10.58 -2.94
C PRO A 46 -18.91 -11.26 -2.03
N LEU A 47 -19.37 -10.55 -1.00
CA LEU A 47 -20.40 -11.05 -0.08
C LEU A 47 -21.81 -10.60 -0.51
N PRO A 48 -22.87 -11.40 -0.29
CA PRO A 48 -24.23 -11.06 -0.72
C PRO A 48 -24.77 -9.73 -0.17
N LEU A 49 -24.32 -9.35 1.03
CA LEU A 49 -24.75 -8.13 1.72
C LEU A 49 -23.77 -6.97 1.53
N GLY A 50 -22.77 -7.08 0.65
CA GLY A 50 -21.78 -6.04 0.41
C GLY A 50 -20.43 -6.27 1.10
N GLY A 51 -19.38 -5.59 0.62
CA GLY A 51 -17.99 -5.90 0.94
C GLY A 51 -17.51 -7.24 0.35
N SER A 52 -16.31 -7.67 0.74
CA SER A 52 -15.73 -8.95 0.31
C SER A 52 -15.01 -9.68 1.43
N GLN A 53 -15.08 -11.01 1.36
CA GLN A 53 -14.16 -11.88 2.08
C GLN A 53 -12.81 -11.85 1.37
N ARG A 54 -11.73 -11.66 2.13
CA ARG A 54 -10.36 -11.58 1.60
C ARG A 54 -9.57 -12.78 2.07
N ILE A 55 -9.20 -13.65 1.15
CA ILE A 55 -8.42 -14.85 1.46
C ILE A 55 -6.99 -14.66 0.97
N GLY A 56 -6.04 -14.68 1.89
CA GLY A 56 -4.62 -14.63 1.62
C GLY A 56 -3.98 -16.01 1.69
N ARG A 57 -3.13 -16.32 0.70
CA ARG A 57 -2.36 -17.56 0.60
C ARG A 57 -0.88 -17.24 0.50
N THR A 58 -0.06 -17.98 1.23
CA THR A 58 1.40 -17.88 1.16
C THR A 58 2.03 -19.20 1.56
N SER A 59 3.31 -19.38 1.26
CA SER A 59 4.14 -20.43 1.84
C SER A 59 5.33 -19.81 2.56
N ARG A 60 5.73 -20.39 3.70
CA ARG A 60 6.94 -19.99 4.41
C ARG A 60 7.68 -21.22 4.88
N TRP A 61 8.95 -21.37 4.49
CA TRP A 61 9.75 -22.57 4.80
C TRP A 61 9.07 -23.89 4.35
N GLY A 62 8.36 -23.86 3.21
CA GLY A 62 7.58 -25.00 2.71
C GLY A 62 6.24 -25.23 3.42
N ILE A 63 5.92 -24.46 4.46
CA ILE A 63 4.65 -24.56 5.18
C ILE A 63 3.63 -23.65 4.50
N ALA A 64 2.58 -24.26 3.95
CA ALA A 64 1.45 -23.54 3.40
C ALA A 64 0.66 -22.84 4.51
N VAL A 65 0.22 -21.62 4.22
CA VAL A 65 -0.58 -20.78 5.10
C VAL A 65 -1.72 -20.18 4.30
N GLU A 66 -2.94 -20.35 4.79
CA GLU A 66 -4.14 -19.72 4.24
C GLU A 66 -4.92 -19.07 5.38
N PHE A 67 -5.32 -17.82 5.18
CA PHE A 67 -6.08 -17.06 6.17
C PHE A 67 -7.12 -16.16 5.51
N GLU A 68 -8.13 -15.81 6.29
CA GLU A 68 -9.04 -14.71 6.00
C GLU A 68 -8.56 -13.44 6.68
N ASP A 69 -8.40 -12.37 5.90
CA ASP A 69 -8.10 -11.02 6.37
C ASP A 69 -9.41 -10.30 6.69
N ILE A 70 -9.67 -10.08 7.97
CA ILE A 70 -10.77 -9.24 8.44
C ILE A 70 -10.44 -7.77 8.09
N PRO A 71 -11.43 -6.96 7.70
CA PRO A 71 -11.20 -5.55 7.39
C PRO A 71 -10.44 -4.84 8.52
N PHE A 72 -9.46 -4.01 8.12
CA PHE A 72 -8.64 -3.26 9.07
C PHE A 72 -9.50 -2.21 9.76
N ASP A 73 -9.29 -2.01 11.06
CA ASP A 73 -9.79 -0.82 11.75
C ASP A 73 -8.66 0.19 11.83
N TRP A 74 -8.92 1.45 11.52
CA TRP A 74 -7.93 2.51 11.71
C TRP A 74 -8.55 3.87 12.00
N VAL A 75 -7.71 4.69 12.61
CA VAL A 75 -7.89 6.12 12.78
C VAL A 75 -6.59 6.77 12.33
N LYS A 76 -6.66 7.60 11.28
CA LYS A 76 -5.50 8.21 10.65
C LYS A 76 -4.62 8.93 11.69
N GLU A 77 -3.32 8.72 11.56
CA GLU A 77 -2.26 9.28 12.41
C GLU A 77 -2.30 8.83 13.88
N GLN A 78 -3.14 7.85 14.21
CA GLN A 78 -3.32 7.37 15.58
C GLN A 78 -3.10 5.87 15.71
N SER A 79 -3.87 5.05 14.98
CA SER A 79 -3.76 3.59 15.11
C SER A 79 -4.34 2.85 13.92
N PHE A 80 -3.87 1.63 13.72
CA PHE A 80 -4.56 0.63 12.92
C PHE A 80 -4.47 -0.74 13.57
N SER A 81 -5.42 -1.61 13.25
CA SER A 81 -5.39 -3.01 13.65
C SER A 81 -5.88 -3.93 12.54
N ASN A 82 -5.35 -5.13 12.52
CA ASN A 82 -5.78 -6.19 11.62
C ASN A 82 -5.99 -7.50 12.38
N VAL A 83 -6.96 -8.28 11.90
CA VAL A 83 -7.24 -9.61 12.39
C VAL A 83 -7.12 -10.58 11.23
N ARG A 84 -6.41 -11.69 11.44
CA ARG A 84 -6.34 -12.80 10.50
C ARG A 84 -6.88 -14.06 11.15
N LEU A 85 -7.78 -14.74 10.47
CA LEU A 85 -8.32 -16.04 10.87
C LEU A 85 -7.74 -17.12 9.96
N PHE A 86 -6.89 -17.99 10.51
CA PHE A 86 -6.14 -18.96 9.72
C PHE A 86 -6.95 -20.23 9.52
N LYS A 87 -7.04 -20.67 8.27
CA LYS A 87 -7.68 -21.93 7.85
C LYS A 87 -6.65 -23.04 7.67
N VAL A 88 -5.44 -22.68 7.24
CA VAL A 88 -4.30 -23.59 7.03
C VAL A 88 -3.03 -22.99 7.65
N GLY A 89 -2.24 -23.84 8.32
CA GLY A 89 -0.93 -23.48 8.84
C GLY A 89 -0.78 -23.67 10.36
N PRO A 90 0.29 -23.11 10.96
CA PRO A 90 0.60 -23.30 12.39
C PRO A 90 -0.18 -22.36 13.32
N LEU A 91 -0.83 -21.34 12.77
CA LEU A 91 -1.58 -20.33 13.52
C LEU A 91 -3.08 -20.59 13.35
N ALA A 92 -3.87 -20.22 14.35
CA ALA A 92 -5.33 -20.21 14.29
C ALA A 92 -5.88 -18.78 14.14
N LYS A 93 -5.26 -17.81 14.82
CA LYS A 93 -5.67 -16.40 14.79
C LYS A 93 -4.49 -15.49 15.08
N THR A 94 -4.44 -14.35 14.41
CA THR A 94 -3.58 -13.22 14.82
C THR A 94 -4.39 -11.94 14.93
N VAL A 95 -4.16 -11.18 15.99
CA VAL A 95 -4.60 -9.78 16.10
C VAL A 95 -3.35 -8.94 16.25
N ALA A 96 -3.16 -7.94 15.38
CA ALA A 96 -2.09 -6.98 15.55
C ALA A 96 -2.66 -5.56 15.57
N LYS A 97 -2.12 -4.73 16.45
CA LYS A 97 -2.53 -3.33 16.61
C LYS A 97 -1.31 -2.44 16.77
N LEU A 98 -1.18 -1.47 15.87
CA LEU A 98 -0.21 -0.38 15.98
C LEU A 98 -0.91 0.85 16.53
N THR A 99 -0.31 1.48 17.54
CA THR A 99 -0.77 2.75 18.11
C THR A 99 0.39 3.74 18.18
N LEU A 100 0.16 4.96 17.70
CA LEU A 100 1.07 6.10 17.80
C LEU A 100 0.58 7.01 18.91
N ARG A 101 1.40 7.21 19.94
CA ARG A 101 1.10 8.14 21.04
C ARG A 101 2.12 9.28 21.02
N PRO A 102 1.70 10.53 20.75
CA PRO A 102 2.63 11.65 20.83
C PRO A 102 3.11 11.85 22.27
N ASN A 103 4.38 12.20 22.44
CA ASN A 103 4.98 12.57 23.72
C ASN A 103 6.02 13.69 23.55
N ALA A 104 6.66 14.11 24.64
CA ALA A 104 7.62 15.22 24.64
C ALA A 104 8.83 14.97 23.71
N GLU A 105 9.20 13.70 23.49
CA GLU A 105 10.36 13.30 22.70
C GLU A 105 10.01 12.96 21.24
N GLY A 106 8.73 13.00 20.85
CA GLY A 106 8.25 12.61 19.53
C GLY A 106 7.02 11.72 19.62
N THR A 107 7.20 10.42 19.35
CA THR A 107 6.11 9.43 19.34
C THR A 107 6.55 8.13 20.01
N LEU A 108 5.76 7.66 20.98
CA LEU A 108 5.82 6.29 21.45
C LEU A 108 4.96 5.40 20.53
N LEU A 109 5.62 4.58 19.72
CA LEU A 109 4.98 3.57 18.90
C LEU A 109 4.80 2.29 19.72
N GLN A 110 3.55 1.87 19.91
CA GLN A 110 3.20 0.60 20.52
C GLN A 110 2.66 -0.36 19.47
N TYR A 111 3.16 -1.60 19.47
CA TYR A 111 2.71 -2.68 18.60
C TYR A 111 2.33 -3.88 19.45
N ASP A 112 1.03 -4.12 19.57
CA ASP A 112 0.46 -5.23 20.33
C ASP A 112 0.10 -6.37 19.38
N ILE A 113 0.51 -7.59 19.70
CA ILE A 113 0.21 -8.78 18.92
C ILE A 113 -0.35 -9.88 19.82
N GLU A 114 -1.50 -10.40 19.46
CA GLU A 114 -2.06 -11.64 19.99
C GLU A 114 -1.92 -12.73 18.91
N VAL A 115 -1.33 -13.86 19.26
CA VAL A 115 -1.14 -14.99 18.34
C VAL A 115 -1.68 -16.26 18.99
N THR A 116 -2.69 -16.86 18.39
CA THR A 116 -3.26 -18.15 18.84
C THR A 116 -2.66 -19.29 18.01
N PRO A 117 -2.01 -20.29 18.64
CA PRO A 117 -1.50 -21.47 17.91
C PRO A 117 -2.65 -22.36 17.43
N ALA A 118 -2.48 -22.99 16.26
CA ALA A 118 -3.38 -24.07 15.81
C ALA A 118 -2.88 -25.46 16.23
N ASN A 119 -1.56 -25.63 16.37
CA ASN A 119 -0.90 -26.92 16.59
C ASN A 119 0.45 -26.75 17.31
N LEU A 120 1.10 -27.87 17.61
CA LEU A 120 2.39 -27.88 18.32
C LEU A 120 3.49 -27.12 17.57
N LEU A 121 3.51 -27.15 16.24
CA LEU A 121 4.44 -26.34 15.44
C LEU A 121 4.25 -24.85 15.69
N GLY A 122 3.00 -24.39 15.85
CA GLY A 122 2.68 -23.03 16.27
C GLY A 122 3.24 -22.71 17.66
N VAL A 123 2.99 -23.57 18.65
CA VAL A 123 3.43 -23.35 20.04
C VAL A 123 4.94 -23.14 20.12
N VAL A 124 5.72 -23.93 19.39
CA VAL A 124 7.19 -23.83 19.37
C VAL A 124 7.68 -22.68 18.48
N GLY A 125 7.06 -22.49 17.31
CA GLY A 125 7.50 -21.52 16.32
C GLY A 125 7.17 -20.07 16.67
N ILE A 126 6.07 -19.80 17.39
CA ILE A 126 5.60 -18.44 17.70
C ILE A 126 6.63 -17.63 18.52
N PRO A 127 7.20 -18.14 19.64
CA PRO A 127 8.23 -17.43 20.39
C PRO A 127 9.42 -16.98 19.57
N TYR A 128 9.93 -17.85 18.69
CA TYR A 128 11.04 -17.53 17.81
C TYR A 128 10.65 -16.51 16.73
N GLN A 129 9.55 -16.77 16.01
CA GLN A 129 9.14 -15.95 14.86
C GLN A 129 8.67 -14.56 15.28
N PHE A 130 7.79 -14.47 16.28
CA PHE A 130 7.24 -13.20 16.74
C PHE A 130 8.17 -12.55 17.75
N GLY A 131 8.50 -13.27 18.83
CA GLY A 131 9.28 -12.72 19.96
C GLY A 131 10.68 -12.23 19.59
N TRP A 132 11.32 -12.85 18.60
CA TRP A 132 12.68 -12.49 18.19
C TRP A 132 12.78 -11.93 16.77
N VAL A 133 12.43 -12.72 15.74
CA VAL A 133 12.66 -12.35 14.33
C VAL A 133 11.84 -11.12 13.92
N MET A 134 10.53 -11.14 14.17
CA MET A 134 9.65 -10.00 13.81
C MET A 134 9.93 -8.76 14.65
N ARG A 135 10.12 -8.91 15.97
CA ARG A 135 10.46 -7.77 16.83
C ARG A 135 11.72 -7.04 16.33
N ARG A 136 12.76 -7.78 15.94
CA ARG A 136 14.01 -7.18 15.43
C ARG A 136 13.79 -6.49 14.08
N SER A 137 13.20 -7.17 13.12
CA SER A 137 12.96 -6.63 11.76
C SER A 137 12.03 -5.40 11.79
N PHE A 138 10.97 -5.43 12.59
CA PHE A 138 10.04 -4.30 12.75
C PHE A 138 10.75 -3.11 13.41
N GLY A 139 11.53 -3.36 14.47
CA GLY A 139 12.32 -2.32 15.11
C GLY A 139 13.32 -1.66 14.16
N GLN A 140 13.98 -2.45 13.30
CA GLN A 140 14.87 -1.93 12.25
C GLN A 140 14.11 -1.09 11.22
N ALA A 141 12.95 -1.57 10.75
CA ALA A 141 12.12 -0.83 9.79
C ALA A 141 11.62 0.51 10.37
N PHE A 142 11.13 0.52 11.62
CA PHE A 142 10.71 1.76 12.28
C PHE A 142 11.88 2.73 12.51
N ALA A 143 13.05 2.22 12.91
CA ALA A 143 14.25 3.05 13.07
C ALA A 143 14.70 3.65 11.73
N GLN A 144 14.62 2.91 10.62
CA GLN A 144 14.93 3.40 9.28
C GLN A 144 13.98 4.54 8.86
N ILE A 145 12.67 4.38 9.11
CA ILE A 145 11.68 5.42 8.83
C ILE A 145 11.97 6.68 9.65
N ASP A 146 12.23 6.52 10.95
CA ASP A 146 12.51 7.66 11.82
C ASP A 146 13.81 8.36 11.42
N ALA A 147 14.88 7.61 11.11
CA ALA A 147 16.13 8.16 10.60
C ALA A 147 15.92 8.95 9.29
N TYR A 148 15.11 8.44 8.36
CA TYR A 148 14.76 9.17 7.14
C TYR A 148 14.05 10.49 7.43
N LEU A 149 13.05 10.48 8.33
CA LEU A 149 12.32 11.69 8.72
C LEU A 149 13.19 12.70 9.50
N GLN A 150 14.26 12.23 10.14
CA GLN A 150 15.28 13.05 10.77
C GLN A 150 16.41 13.48 9.80
N ASN A 151 16.27 13.23 8.49
CA ASN A 151 17.28 13.49 7.45
C ASN A 151 18.62 12.77 7.68
N GLN A 152 18.59 11.63 8.39
CA GLN A 152 19.76 10.78 8.68
C GLN A 152 19.83 9.55 7.74
N ALA A 153 18.82 9.35 6.92
CA ALA A 153 18.81 8.32 5.88
C ALA A 153 18.23 8.86 4.58
N ALA A 154 18.70 8.33 3.44
CA ALA A 154 18.24 8.79 2.12
C ALA A 154 16.86 8.24 1.72
N LYS A 155 16.46 7.07 2.25
CA LYS A 155 15.20 6.39 1.92
C LYS A 155 14.45 5.94 3.19
N PRO A 156 13.10 5.96 3.20
CA PRO A 156 12.30 5.52 4.34
C PRO A 156 12.29 4.00 4.51
N PHE A 157 12.55 3.25 3.44
CA PHE A 157 12.61 1.80 3.43
C PHE A 157 13.84 1.33 2.64
N ASN A 158 14.50 0.30 3.14
CA ASN A 158 15.56 -0.40 2.42
C ASN A 158 14.94 -1.58 1.65
N LEU A 159 14.24 -1.27 0.57
CA LEU A 159 13.62 -2.27 -0.29
C LEU A 159 14.66 -2.85 -1.25
N ILE A 160 14.62 -4.17 -1.45
CA ILE A 160 15.51 -4.85 -2.37
C ILE A 160 15.03 -4.54 -3.80
N ALA A 161 15.85 -3.82 -4.56
CA ALA A 161 15.63 -3.61 -5.99
C ALA A 161 16.10 -4.82 -6.78
N LYS A 162 15.34 -5.22 -7.79
CA LYS A 162 15.81 -6.18 -8.78
C LYS A 162 16.72 -5.46 -9.78
N PRO A 163 17.85 -6.07 -10.17
CA PRO A 163 18.67 -5.49 -11.22
C PRO A 163 17.92 -5.52 -12.56
N LEU A 164 18.36 -4.67 -13.49
CA LEU A 164 18.02 -4.83 -14.90
C LEU A 164 18.42 -6.23 -15.38
N ILE A 165 17.72 -6.74 -16.40
CA ILE A 165 17.99 -8.09 -16.94
C ILE A 165 19.45 -8.23 -17.38
N ARG A 166 20.08 -7.13 -17.83
CA ARG A 166 21.54 -6.99 -18.00
C ARG A 166 21.96 -5.54 -17.70
N PRO A 167 22.88 -5.26 -16.76
CA PRO A 167 23.33 -3.88 -16.47
C PRO A 167 24.08 -3.22 -17.65
N GLU A 168 24.70 -4.01 -18.52
CA GLU A 168 25.41 -3.56 -19.74
C GLU A 168 24.55 -3.73 -21.00
N ASN A 169 23.24 -3.53 -20.91
CA ASN A 169 22.37 -3.77 -22.05
C ASN A 169 22.61 -2.71 -23.14
N VAL A 170 23.43 -3.05 -24.14
CA VAL A 170 23.63 -2.26 -25.37
C VAL A 170 22.29 -1.78 -25.93
N ARG A 171 21.24 -2.60 -25.81
CA ARG A 171 19.88 -2.23 -26.19
C ARG A 171 19.32 -1.09 -25.33
N LEU A 172 19.42 -1.15 -24.01
CA LEU A 172 18.97 -0.06 -23.13
C LEU A 172 19.73 1.24 -23.46
N ASN A 173 21.05 1.16 -23.59
CA ASN A 173 21.88 2.31 -23.94
C ASN A 173 21.47 2.92 -25.30
N ASN A 174 21.18 2.07 -26.30
CA ASN A 174 20.68 2.51 -27.60
C ASN A 174 19.30 3.18 -27.50
N LEU A 175 18.37 2.61 -26.74
CA LEU A 175 17.03 3.18 -26.56
C LEU A 175 17.07 4.50 -25.76
N VAL A 176 17.92 4.58 -24.74
CA VAL A 176 18.17 5.82 -23.99
C VAL A 176 18.77 6.88 -24.90
N LYS A 177 19.75 6.52 -25.75
CA LYS A 177 20.32 7.44 -26.74
C LYS A 177 19.26 7.97 -27.71
N GLN A 178 18.37 7.09 -28.20
CA GLN A 178 17.25 7.49 -29.06
C GLN A 178 16.28 8.43 -28.34
N LEU A 179 15.99 8.18 -27.05
CA LEU A 179 15.15 9.06 -26.25
C LEU A 179 15.79 10.44 -26.05
N SER A 180 17.09 10.48 -25.74
CA SER A 180 17.85 11.74 -25.59
C SER A 180 17.89 12.57 -26.88
N GLN A 181 17.85 11.93 -28.06
CA GLN A 181 17.80 12.62 -29.35
C GLN A 181 16.47 13.33 -29.62
N GLN A 182 15.43 13.10 -28.81
CA GLN A 182 14.12 13.76 -28.95
C GLN A 182 14.03 15.13 -28.27
N GLY A 183 15.12 15.65 -27.71
CA GLY A 183 15.19 17.01 -27.17
C GLY A 183 14.76 17.17 -25.71
N TYR A 184 14.52 16.07 -24.98
CA TYR A 184 14.33 16.12 -23.53
C TYR A 184 15.66 16.46 -22.83
N ALA A 185 15.62 17.27 -21.76
CA ALA A 185 16.85 17.58 -21.04
C ALA A 185 17.48 16.31 -20.43
N PRO A 186 18.82 16.19 -20.45
CA PRO A 186 19.52 14.98 -20.03
C PRO A 186 19.16 14.51 -18.63
N GLN A 187 18.90 15.43 -17.70
CA GLN A 187 18.53 15.13 -16.32
C GLN A 187 17.26 14.27 -16.19
N TRP A 188 16.23 14.49 -17.01
CA TRP A 188 14.97 13.74 -16.92
C TRP A 188 15.10 12.35 -17.53
N VAL A 189 15.89 12.23 -18.60
CA VAL A 189 16.26 10.93 -19.17
C VAL A 189 17.05 10.13 -18.14
N GLN A 190 18.01 10.76 -17.45
CA GLN A 190 18.78 10.11 -16.40
C GLN A 190 17.89 9.67 -15.23
N HIS A 191 16.95 10.51 -14.78
CA HIS A 191 15.98 10.13 -13.75
C HIS A 191 15.14 8.91 -14.14
N LEU A 192 14.72 8.79 -15.40
CA LEU A 192 14.03 7.59 -15.88
C LEU A 192 14.94 6.37 -15.85
N VAL A 193 16.20 6.50 -16.27
CA VAL A 193 17.18 5.39 -16.23
C VAL A 193 17.42 4.95 -14.79
N ASP A 194 17.64 5.88 -13.87
CA ASP A 194 17.87 5.60 -12.45
C ASP A 194 16.67 4.89 -11.82
N LEU A 195 15.46 5.37 -12.14
CA LEU A 195 14.21 4.77 -11.71
C LEU A 195 14.10 3.31 -12.18
N LEU A 196 14.33 3.05 -13.48
CA LEU A 196 14.25 1.69 -14.03
C LEU A 196 15.34 0.76 -13.47
N SER A 197 16.51 1.30 -13.13
CA SER A 197 17.68 0.52 -12.74
C SER A 197 17.74 0.18 -11.26
N SER A 198 17.30 1.10 -10.39
CA SER A 198 17.61 1.05 -8.95
C SER A 198 16.40 1.04 -8.03
N GLU A 199 15.20 1.28 -8.57
CA GLU A 199 14.00 1.38 -7.76
C GLU A 199 13.43 0.00 -7.42
N ALA A 200 12.70 -0.12 -6.32
CA ALA A 200 12.03 -1.37 -5.94
C ALA A 200 10.80 -1.65 -6.82
N ASP A 201 10.49 -2.93 -7.06
CA ASP A 201 9.39 -3.35 -7.93
C ASP A 201 8.05 -2.71 -7.53
N LEU A 202 7.76 -2.59 -6.22
CA LEU A 202 6.53 -1.93 -5.71
C LEU A 202 6.33 -0.48 -6.20
N ASN A 203 7.42 0.20 -6.56
CA ASN A 203 7.40 1.56 -7.08
C ASN A 203 7.37 1.60 -8.62
N LEU A 204 7.57 0.46 -9.29
CA LEU A 204 7.60 0.31 -10.75
C LEU A 204 6.33 -0.34 -11.33
N ILE A 205 5.51 -1.00 -10.50
CA ILE A 205 4.24 -1.63 -10.92
C ILE A 205 3.26 -0.61 -11.52
N ARG A 206 3.36 0.67 -11.13
CA ARG A 206 2.45 1.73 -11.57
C ARG A 206 3.13 3.10 -11.58
N LEU A 207 3.82 3.39 -12.67
CA LEU A 207 4.46 4.68 -12.88
C LEU A 207 3.42 5.71 -13.33
N ARG A 208 3.36 6.83 -12.60
CA ARG A 208 2.47 7.96 -12.87
C ARG A 208 3.31 9.18 -13.23
N PRO A 209 3.38 9.59 -14.51
CA PRO A 209 4.27 10.65 -14.98
C PRO A 209 4.12 11.96 -14.20
N TYR A 210 2.89 12.35 -13.85
CA TYR A 210 2.67 13.60 -13.11
C TYR A 210 3.16 13.55 -11.67
N VAL A 211 3.06 12.38 -11.00
CA VAL A 211 3.62 12.21 -9.66
C VAL A 211 5.15 12.29 -9.71
N LEU A 212 5.76 11.65 -10.71
CA LEU A 212 7.21 11.71 -10.91
C LEU A 212 7.66 13.12 -11.30
N ALA A 213 6.91 13.84 -12.12
CA ALA A 213 7.18 15.22 -12.48
C ALA A 213 7.18 16.15 -11.26
N ASP A 214 6.21 15.99 -10.36
CA ASP A 214 6.17 16.75 -9.10
C ASP A 214 7.40 16.46 -8.22
N ILE A 215 7.81 15.19 -8.13
CA ILE A 215 9.01 14.77 -7.37
C ILE A 215 10.28 15.33 -8.00
N TRP A 216 10.40 15.27 -9.33
CA TRP A 216 11.55 15.76 -10.09
C TRP A 216 11.53 17.28 -10.29
N GLN A 217 10.49 17.97 -9.80
CA GLN A 217 10.27 19.40 -10.00
C GLN A 217 10.34 19.80 -11.49
N ALA A 218 9.73 18.97 -12.34
CA ALA A 218 9.74 19.11 -13.79
C ALA A 218 8.35 19.47 -14.34
N PRO A 219 8.24 20.09 -15.52
CA PRO A 219 6.94 20.34 -16.14
C PRO A 219 6.20 19.03 -16.42
N ARG A 220 5.00 18.89 -15.87
CA ARG A 220 4.16 17.68 -15.97
C ARG A 220 3.98 17.20 -17.41
N GLN A 221 3.71 18.14 -18.32
CA GLN A 221 3.48 17.84 -19.73
C GLN A 221 4.73 17.26 -20.40
N THR A 222 5.91 17.84 -20.14
CA THR A 222 7.19 17.36 -20.66
C THR A 222 7.51 15.93 -20.19
N ILE A 223 7.27 15.62 -18.92
CA ILE A 223 7.49 14.27 -18.39
C ILE A 223 6.50 13.27 -18.97
N LEU A 224 5.23 13.65 -19.15
CA LEU A 224 4.25 12.80 -19.83
C LEU A 224 4.66 12.50 -21.27
N GLU A 225 5.06 13.51 -22.03
CA GLU A 225 5.53 13.35 -23.42
C GLU A 225 6.76 12.44 -23.47
N MET A 226 7.72 12.60 -22.56
CA MET A 226 8.88 11.73 -22.45
C MET A 226 8.48 10.28 -22.16
N PHE A 227 7.50 10.04 -21.28
CA PHE A 227 7.00 8.70 -20.96
C PHE A 227 6.27 8.07 -22.17
N LEU A 228 5.49 8.85 -22.90
CA LEU A 228 4.85 8.40 -24.15
C LEU A 228 5.89 8.03 -25.21
N SER A 229 6.96 8.82 -25.35
CA SER A 229 8.07 8.53 -26.24
C SER A 229 8.86 7.30 -25.81
N ALA A 230 9.12 7.14 -24.51
CA ALA A 230 9.75 5.94 -23.96
C ALA A 230 8.89 4.69 -24.21
N ALA A 231 7.55 4.80 -24.15
CA ALA A 231 6.66 3.71 -24.49
C ALA A 231 6.74 3.33 -25.98
N LYS A 232 6.78 4.31 -26.90
CA LYS A 232 7.01 4.06 -28.33
C LYS A 232 8.33 3.34 -28.61
N LEU A 233 9.36 3.64 -27.82
CA LEU A 233 10.68 3.00 -27.89
C LEU A 233 10.74 1.64 -27.16
N SER A 234 9.62 1.14 -26.61
CA SER A 234 9.59 -0.10 -25.81
C SER A 234 10.52 -0.08 -24.58
N LEU A 235 10.79 1.10 -24.03
CA LEU A 235 11.38 1.24 -22.70
C LEU A 235 10.33 1.02 -21.62
N LEU A 236 9.13 1.49 -21.89
CA LEU A 236 7.96 1.38 -21.02
C LEU A 236 6.82 0.70 -21.79
N ASN A 237 5.89 0.11 -21.04
CA ASN A 237 4.56 -0.23 -21.51
C ASN A 237 3.58 0.80 -20.99
N MET A 238 2.62 1.15 -21.83
CA MET A 238 1.49 2.01 -21.48
C MET A 238 0.29 1.13 -21.10
N ARG A 239 -0.49 1.57 -20.12
CA ARG A 239 -1.73 0.89 -19.73
C ARG A 239 -2.78 1.88 -19.23
N TRP A 240 -4.03 1.53 -19.43
CA TRP A 240 -5.19 2.31 -19.02
C TRP A 240 -5.89 1.62 -17.85
N ASP A 241 -5.80 2.22 -16.67
CA ASP A 241 -6.38 1.68 -15.44
C ASP A 241 -7.74 2.34 -15.17
N VAL A 242 -8.79 1.53 -15.00
CA VAL A 242 -10.10 1.99 -14.55
C VAL A 242 -10.16 1.90 -13.02
N MET A 243 -10.35 3.04 -12.38
CA MET A 243 -10.22 3.26 -10.94
C MET A 243 -11.58 3.16 -10.25
N CYS A 244 -11.66 2.37 -9.19
CA CYS A 244 -12.87 2.34 -8.35
C CYS A 244 -13.07 3.69 -7.65
N PRO A 245 -14.26 4.32 -7.72
CA PRO A 245 -14.50 5.62 -7.10
C PRO A 245 -14.47 5.60 -5.55
N LEU A 246 -14.58 4.41 -4.94
CA LEU A 246 -14.59 4.25 -3.48
C LEU A 246 -13.20 4.01 -2.91
N CYS A 247 -12.52 2.94 -3.33
CA CYS A 247 -11.18 2.63 -2.85
C CYS A 247 -10.05 3.29 -3.65
N ARG A 248 -10.33 3.84 -4.85
CA ARG A 248 -9.31 4.39 -5.76
C ARG A 248 -8.20 3.40 -6.13
N GLY A 249 -8.52 2.11 -6.13
CA GLY A 249 -7.67 1.07 -6.72
C GLY A 249 -8.06 0.81 -8.18
N ALA A 250 -7.08 0.44 -9.01
CA ALA A 250 -7.32 -0.05 -10.36
C ALA A 250 -8.07 -1.39 -10.31
N LYS A 251 -9.08 -1.57 -11.16
CA LYS A 251 -9.91 -2.81 -11.20
C LYS A 251 -9.96 -3.46 -12.57
N THR A 252 -9.74 -2.69 -13.62
CA THR A 252 -9.52 -3.22 -14.96
C THR A 252 -8.36 -2.45 -15.56
N THR A 253 -7.52 -3.16 -16.28
CA THR A 253 -6.37 -2.59 -17.00
C THR A 253 -6.48 -3.02 -18.45
N ALA A 254 -6.35 -2.06 -19.36
CA ALA A 254 -6.35 -2.27 -20.80
C ALA A 254 -5.02 -1.81 -21.41
N LEU A 255 -4.57 -2.43 -22.51
CA LEU A 255 -3.31 -2.05 -23.16
C LEU A 255 -3.52 -0.88 -24.11
N SER A 256 -4.72 -0.74 -24.66
CA SER A 256 -5.14 0.38 -25.49
C SER A 256 -6.43 1.04 -24.97
N LEU A 257 -6.72 2.25 -25.46
CA LEU A 257 -7.86 3.03 -25.00
C LEU A 257 -9.21 2.45 -25.47
N ASP A 258 -9.22 1.83 -26.65
CA ASP A 258 -10.40 1.18 -27.24
C ASP A 258 -10.78 -0.14 -26.54
N GLU A 259 -9.84 -0.76 -25.83
CA GLU A 259 -10.07 -1.95 -25.00
C GLU A 259 -10.68 -1.63 -23.62
N VAL A 260 -10.79 -0.35 -23.24
CA VAL A 260 -11.35 0.05 -21.95
C VAL A 260 -12.84 -0.31 -21.90
N ARG A 261 -13.17 -1.28 -21.05
CA ARG A 261 -14.56 -1.72 -20.81
C ARG A 261 -15.36 -0.63 -20.12
N LYS A 262 -16.63 -0.50 -20.50
CA LYS A 262 -17.57 0.44 -19.88
C LYS A 262 -17.97 -0.01 -18.47
N GLY A 263 -18.54 -1.20 -18.31
CA GLY A 263 -18.91 -1.75 -16.99
C GLY A 263 -17.73 -2.42 -16.28
N VAL A 264 -17.50 -2.05 -15.02
CA VAL A 264 -16.44 -2.60 -14.15
C VAL A 264 -16.99 -2.94 -12.77
N HIS A 265 -16.66 -4.14 -12.28
CA HIS A 265 -16.95 -4.54 -10.90
C HIS A 265 -15.70 -4.43 -10.01
N CYS A 266 -15.84 -3.85 -8.83
CA CYS A 266 -14.79 -3.83 -7.81
C CYS A 266 -15.07 -4.91 -6.75
N PRO A 267 -14.35 -6.03 -6.70
CA PRO A 267 -14.61 -7.07 -5.70
C PRO A 267 -14.33 -6.56 -4.27
N THR A 268 -13.31 -5.71 -4.08
CA THR A 268 -12.96 -5.13 -2.77
C THR A 268 -14.09 -4.30 -2.14
N CYS A 269 -14.73 -3.45 -2.95
CA CYS A 269 -15.81 -2.57 -2.49
C CYS A 269 -17.19 -3.17 -2.74
N ASN A 270 -17.25 -4.25 -3.52
CA ASN A 270 -18.45 -4.90 -4.00
C ASN A 270 -19.45 -3.91 -4.62
N ILE A 271 -18.99 -3.19 -5.64
CA ILE A 271 -19.80 -2.24 -6.41
C ILE A 271 -19.52 -2.39 -7.90
N ASP A 272 -20.56 -2.12 -8.68
CA ASP A 272 -20.46 -1.90 -10.13
C ASP A 272 -20.35 -0.40 -10.41
N PHE A 273 -19.57 -0.04 -11.42
CA PHE A 273 -19.40 1.34 -11.86
C PHE A 273 -18.92 1.39 -13.30
N GLU A 274 -19.14 2.53 -13.95
CA GLU A 274 -18.76 2.74 -15.34
C GLU A 274 -17.39 3.40 -15.46
N ALA A 275 -16.69 3.10 -16.55
CA ALA A 275 -15.52 3.85 -16.99
C ALA A 275 -15.95 5.23 -17.52
N ASP A 276 -15.39 6.27 -16.91
CA ASP A 276 -15.56 7.68 -17.26
C ASP A 276 -14.17 8.30 -17.43
N PHE A 277 -13.80 8.57 -18.68
CA PHE A 277 -12.49 9.11 -19.05
C PHE A 277 -12.13 10.44 -18.37
N THR A 278 -13.13 11.17 -17.87
CA THR A 278 -12.91 12.44 -17.17
C THR A 278 -12.72 12.26 -15.67
N LYS A 279 -13.10 11.11 -15.10
CA LYS A 279 -13.18 10.92 -13.63
C LYS A 279 -12.34 9.77 -13.11
N ASN A 280 -12.30 8.63 -13.79
CA ASN A 280 -11.77 7.40 -13.21
C ASN A 280 -10.96 6.52 -14.17
N VAL A 281 -10.57 7.02 -15.34
CA VAL A 281 -9.59 6.35 -16.20
C VAL A 281 -8.24 7.04 -16.03
N GLU A 282 -7.21 6.27 -15.70
CA GLU A 282 -5.86 6.78 -15.45
C GLU A 282 -4.85 6.10 -16.38
N LEU A 283 -4.07 6.91 -17.11
CA LEU A 283 -2.94 6.43 -17.88
C LEU A 283 -1.73 6.19 -16.96
N THR A 284 -1.20 4.97 -16.99
CA THR A 284 0.00 4.63 -16.22
C THR A 284 0.99 3.85 -17.08
N PHE A 285 2.20 3.71 -16.57
CA PHE A 285 3.29 3.04 -17.27
C PHE A 285 3.94 1.99 -16.39
N THR A 286 4.53 0.99 -17.02
CA THR A 286 5.40 -0.01 -16.36
C THR A 286 6.67 -0.21 -17.18
N PRO A 287 7.78 -0.68 -16.60
CA PRO A 287 8.94 -1.10 -17.36
C PRO A 287 8.56 -2.16 -18.40
N HIS A 288 9.05 -2.04 -19.62
CA HIS A 288 8.87 -3.10 -20.60
C HIS A 288 9.63 -4.37 -20.14
N PRO A 289 9.04 -5.59 -20.20
CA PRO A 289 9.66 -6.82 -19.69
C PRO A 289 11.03 -7.16 -20.30
N GLN A 290 11.35 -6.67 -21.50
CA GLN A 290 12.69 -6.82 -22.10
C GLN A 290 13.77 -5.93 -21.46
N ILE A 291 13.36 -4.90 -20.70
CA ILE A 291 14.24 -4.04 -19.93
C ILE A 291 14.37 -4.58 -18.51
N ARG A 292 13.21 -4.81 -17.88
CA ARG A 292 13.11 -5.27 -16.49
C ARG A 292 11.77 -5.96 -16.27
N THR A 293 11.81 -7.16 -15.69
CA THR A 293 10.62 -7.80 -15.12
C THR A 293 10.31 -7.16 -13.77
N VAL A 294 9.04 -6.82 -13.55
CA VAL A 294 8.54 -6.30 -12.28
C VAL A 294 7.55 -7.31 -11.73
N ASP A 295 7.78 -7.78 -10.51
CA ASP A 295 6.83 -8.68 -9.86
C ASP A 295 5.75 -7.84 -9.16
N ASP A 296 4.49 -8.14 -9.47
CA ASP A 296 3.35 -7.56 -8.77
C ASP A 296 2.94 -8.46 -7.60
N PHE A 297 3.81 -8.49 -6.59
CA PHE A 297 3.49 -9.16 -5.34
C PHE A 297 2.71 -8.25 -4.40
N GLU A 298 1.63 -8.80 -3.86
CA GLU A 298 0.89 -8.18 -2.79
C GLU A 298 1.46 -8.58 -1.43
N TYR A 299 1.54 -7.62 -0.52
CA TYR A 299 1.95 -7.86 0.88
C TYR A 299 0.82 -7.54 1.86
N CYS A 300 -0.14 -6.72 1.44
CA CYS A 300 -1.34 -6.34 2.17
C CYS A 300 -2.27 -5.55 1.23
N ILE A 301 -3.53 -5.96 1.11
CA ILE A 301 -4.52 -5.26 0.27
C ILE A 301 -5.50 -4.39 1.06
N GLY A 302 -5.45 -4.45 2.40
CA GLY A 302 -6.44 -3.80 3.28
C GLY A 302 -5.92 -2.67 4.15
N GLY A 303 -4.62 -2.36 4.12
CA GLY A 303 -4.01 -1.40 5.04
C GLY A 303 -4.41 0.06 4.78
N PRO A 304 -4.22 0.97 5.75
CA PRO A 304 -4.71 2.35 5.66
C PRO A 304 -4.18 3.13 4.44
N MET A 305 -2.92 2.90 4.06
CA MET A 305 -2.30 3.59 2.91
C MET A 305 -2.67 2.98 1.55
N ILE A 306 -3.46 1.91 1.51
CA ILE A 306 -4.16 1.49 0.28
C ILE A 306 -5.26 2.49 -0.06
N THR A 307 -5.94 3.04 0.95
CA THR A 307 -7.00 4.06 0.80
C THR A 307 -6.68 5.30 1.65
N PRO A 308 -5.61 6.06 1.32
CA PRO A 308 -5.10 7.12 2.18
C PRO A 308 -6.06 8.32 2.33
N HIS A 309 -7.08 8.41 1.48
CA HIS A 309 -8.17 9.39 1.56
C HIS A 309 -9.22 9.06 2.63
N ILE A 310 -9.23 7.84 3.19
CA ILE A 310 -10.15 7.43 4.25
C ILE A 310 -9.52 7.71 5.61
N LEU A 311 -10.07 8.70 6.32
CA LEU A 311 -9.53 9.17 7.62
C LEU A 311 -9.74 8.17 8.76
N ALA A 312 -10.83 7.42 8.74
CA ALA A 312 -11.07 6.32 9.66
C ALA A 312 -11.94 5.25 9.01
N HIS A 313 -11.74 4.02 9.46
CA HIS A 313 -12.52 2.87 9.08
C HIS A 313 -12.67 2.00 10.32
N GLN A 314 -13.90 1.58 10.62
CA GLN A 314 -14.23 0.90 11.87
C GLN A 314 -15.23 -0.21 11.58
N THR A 315 -14.94 -1.40 12.09
CA THR A 315 -15.82 -2.54 12.06
C THR A 315 -16.66 -2.53 13.35
N LEU A 316 -17.98 -2.48 13.19
CA LEU A 316 -18.93 -2.42 14.29
C LEU A 316 -19.83 -3.66 14.27
N PRO A 317 -19.93 -4.42 15.38
CA PRO A 317 -21.00 -5.37 15.62
C PRO A 317 -22.37 -4.70 15.62
N PRO A 318 -23.45 -5.47 15.39
CA PRO A 318 -24.82 -4.96 15.49
C PRO A 318 -25.08 -4.30 16.85
N GLY A 319 -25.60 -3.07 16.83
CA GLY A 319 -25.94 -2.29 18.03
C GLY A 319 -24.76 -1.62 18.73
N GLU A 320 -23.51 -1.84 18.30
CA GLU A 320 -22.36 -1.15 18.88
C GLU A 320 -22.36 0.34 18.47
N ILE A 321 -22.16 1.22 19.47
CA ILE A 321 -21.89 2.63 19.26
C ILE A 321 -20.42 2.88 19.58
N ARG A 322 -19.69 3.50 18.64
CA ARG A 322 -18.27 3.84 18.80
C ARG A 322 -18.02 5.31 18.52
N SER A 323 -17.31 5.96 19.43
CA SER A 323 -16.83 7.34 19.24
C SER A 323 -15.40 7.32 18.71
N VAL A 324 -15.15 8.06 17.63
CA VAL A 324 -13.82 8.21 17.02
C VAL A 324 -13.44 9.68 16.97
N GLN A 325 -12.25 10.01 17.45
CA GLN A 325 -11.70 11.36 17.36
C GLN A 325 -10.78 11.48 16.15
N LEU A 326 -11.05 12.45 15.28
CA LEU A 326 -10.27 12.72 14.07
C LEU A 326 -9.53 14.05 14.22
N GLN A 327 -8.26 14.08 13.83
CA GLN A 327 -7.50 15.32 13.65
C GLN A 327 -7.40 15.61 12.15
N THR A 328 -8.08 16.65 11.70
CA THR A 328 -8.14 16.97 10.27
C THR A 328 -8.47 18.43 10.03
N LYS A 329 -7.92 18.99 8.95
CA LYS A 329 -8.32 20.30 8.41
C LYS A 329 -9.49 20.20 7.45
N ALA A 330 -9.87 18.98 7.04
CA ALA A 330 -11.00 18.76 6.17
C ALA A 330 -12.29 19.20 6.86
N ARG A 331 -13.21 19.75 6.07
CA ARG A 331 -14.48 20.28 6.58
C ARG A 331 -15.69 19.54 6.04
N GLY A 332 -15.57 18.95 4.84
CA GLY A 332 -16.54 18.03 4.28
C GLY A 332 -16.11 16.59 4.49
N PHE A 333 -17.05 15.76 4.91
CA PHE A 333 -16.88 14.34 5.19
C PHE A 333 -17.95 13.55 4.45
N ARG A 334 -17.55 12.37 3.96
CA ARG A 334 -18.48 11.34 3.53
C ARG A 334 -18.36 10.15 4.47
N PHE A 335 -19.46 9.82 5.13
CA PHE A 335 -19.63 8.57 5.85
C PHE A 335 -20.25 7.57 4.90
N ARG A 336 -19.78 6.33 4.94
CA ARG A 336 -20.34 5.24 4.14
C ARG A 336 -20.14 3.91 4.83
N THR A 337 -21.04 2.98 4.57
CA THR A 337 -20.83 1.56 4.84
C THR A 337 -20.00 0.92 3.73
N GLN A 338 -19.40 -0.24 4.00
CA GLN A 338 -18.87 -1.09 2.93
C GLN A 338 -20.00 -1.77 2.14
N GLN A 339 -21.14 -1.96 2.78
CA GLN A 339 -22.36 -2.45 2.15
C GLN A 339 -22.99 -1.35 1.29
N PRO A 340 -23.53 -1.67 0.09
CA PRO A 340 -24.31 -0.73 -0.69
C PRO A 340 -25.48 -0.16 0.12
N GLY A 341 -25.74 1.14 0.01
CA GLY A 341 -26.96 1.76 0.53
C GLY A 341 -26.74 3.05 1.33
N VAL A 342 -25.99 2.99 2.44
CA VAL A 342 -25.90 4.12 3.36
C VAL A 342 -24.63 4.92 3.11
N GLU A 343 -24.78 6.08 2.49
CA GLU A 343 -23.80 7.16 2.55
C GLU A 343 -24.43 8.46 3.03
N ALA A 344 -23.65 9.24 3.77
CA ALA A 344 -24.08 10.54 4.27
C ALA A 344 -22.93 11.55 4.10
N TRP A 345 -23.28 12.73 3.61
CA TRP A 345 -22.37 13.86 3.53
C TRP A 345 -22.59 14.78 4.72
N PHE A 346 -21.50 15.19 5.35
CA PHE A 346 -21.53 16.08 6.50
C PHE A 346 -20.47 17.16 6.34
N SER A 347 -20.84 18.41 6.57
CA SER A 347 -19.92 19.53 6.54
C SER A 347 -19.91 20.24 7.89
N LEU A 348 -18.72 20.51 8.42
CA LEU A 348 -18.57 21.33 9.61
C LEU A 348 -18.90 22.80 9.29
N PRO A 349 -19.72 23.48 10.12
CA PRO A 349 -20.09 24.88 9.92
C PRO A 349 -18.87 25.80 9.89
N ASP A 350 -19.02 26.96 9.25
CA ASP A 350 -17.95 27.97 9.20
C ASP A 350 -17.59 28.49 10.60
N PRO A 351 -16.28 28.57 10.92
CA PRO A 351 -15.84 29.09 12.21
C PRO A 351 -16.04 30.61 12.32
N THR A 352 -16.40 31.31 11.24
CA THR A 352 -16.78 32.71 11.29
C THR A 352 -18.17 32.86 11.93
N PRO A 353 -18.29 33.53 13.08
CA PRO A 353 -19.60 33.92 13.58
C PRO A 353 -20.28 34.86 12.55
N PRO A 354 -21.62 34.88 12.47
CA PRO A 354 -22.31 35.88 11.66
C PRO A 354 -21.83 37.27 12.07
N ARG A 355 -21.44 38.08 11.08
CA ARG A 355 -21.01 39.47 11.27
C ARG A 355 -22.15 40.35 11.76
#